data_AF-A0A1H1B662-F1
#
_entry.id   AF-A0A1H1B662-F1
#
_cell.length_a   1.000
_cell.length_b   1.000
_cell.length_c   1.000
_cell.angle_alpha   90.00
_cell.angle_beta   90.00
_cell.angle_gamma   90.00
#
_symmetry.space_group_name_H-M   'P 1'
#
loop_
_entity.id
_entity.type
_entity.pdbx_description
1 polymer ?
#
loop_
_entity_poly.entity_id
_entity_poly.type
_entity_poly.pdbx_seq_one_letter_code
_entity_poly.pdbx_strand_id
1 'polypeptide(L)' 'MHVLIEPTQRYLACVVCGCTTFDRREVKMNTTGASFLGFDWANRSGDGAICTACGYVHTFLGPGHSWVNATP' A
#
# COMPACT_ATOMS: atom_id res chain seq x y z
N MET A 1 -11.20 2.92 3.62
CA MET A 1 -10.29 3.61 4.57
C MET A 1 -9.57 4.77 3.87
N HIS A 2 -8.95 5.68 4.60
CA HIS A 2 -8.03 6.68 4.05
C HIS A 2 -6.57 6.27 4.33
N VAL A 3 -5.65 6.73 3.48
CA VAL A 3 -4.21 6.53 3.69
C VAL A 3 -3.58 7.89 3.96
N LEU A 4 -3.00 8.08 5.14
CA LEU A 4 -2.23 9.26 5.49
C LEU A 4 -0.78 9.07 5.04
N ILE A 5 -0.24 10.01 4.27
CA ILE A 5 1.16 10.04 3.86
C ILE A 5 1.94 10.85 4.88
N GLU A 6 2.63 10.16 5.78
CA GLU A 6 3.21 10.74 7.00
C GLU A 6 4.21 11.88 6.72
N PRO A 7 5.12 11.81 5.74
CA PRO A 7 6.05 12.90 5.48
C PRO A 7 5.36 14.21 5.07
N THR A 8 4.17 14.12 4.48
CA THR A 8 3.44 15.29 3.97
C THR A 8 2.23 15.66 4.80
N GLN A 9 1.81 14.79 5.73
CA GLN A 9 0.58 14.93 6.52
C GLN A 9 -0.65 15.18 5.65
N ARG A 10 -0.73 14.50 4.50
CA ARG A 10 -1.86 14.59 3.56
C ARG A 10 -2.44 13.21 3.29
N TYR A 11 -3.74 13.17 3.05
CA TYR A 11 -4.36 11.95 2.55
C TYR A 11 -3.93 11.69 1.10
N LEU A 12 -3.64 10.43 0.81
CA LEU A 12 -3.41 9.96 -0.54
C LEU A 12 -4.65 10.25 -1.39
N ALA A 13 -4.46 10.95 -2.49
CA ALA A 13 -5.43 10.99 -3.58
C ALA A 13 -4.98 10.01 -4.66
N CYS A 14 -5.91 9.26 -5.23
CA CYS A 14 -5.61 8.35 -6.31
C CYS A 14 -5.03 9.13 -7.49
N VAL A 15 -3.86 8.72 -7.99
CA VAL A 15 -3.17 9.42 -9.09
C VAL A 15 -3.93 9.33 -10.43
N VAL A 16 -4.89 8.41 -10.52
CA VAL A 16 -5.70 8.20 -11.72
C VAL A 16 -7.00 9.01 -11.69
N CYS A 17 -7.74 8.98 -10.58
CA CYS A 17 -9.09 9.58 -10.51
C CYS A 17 -9.30 10.57 -9.36
N GLY A 18 -8.32 10.79 -8.49
CA GLY A 18 -8.41 11.74 -7.37
C GLY A 18 -9.19 11.27 -6.14
N CYS A 19 -9.86 10.11 -6.18
CA CYS A 19 -10.56 9.54 -5.02
C CYS A 19 -9.60 9.31 -3.84
N THR A 20 -10.07 9.49 -2.60
CA THR A 20 -9.27 9.40 -1.36
C THR A 20 -9.62 8.20 -0.49
N THR A 21 -10.51 7.31 -0.94
CA THR A 21 -10.89 6.11 -0.21
C THR A 21 -10.31 4.86 -0.87
N PHE A 22 -9.79 3.96 -0.02
CA PHE A 22 -9.06 2.78 -0.44
C PHE A 22 -9.41 1.55 0.39
N ASP A 23 -9.36 0.40 -0.26
CA ASP A 23 -9.29 -0.90 0.38
C ASP A 23 -7.83 -1.31 0.57
N ARG A 24 -7.53 -1.92 1.72
CA ARG A 24 -6.18 -2.40 2.07
C ARG A 24 -6.00 -3.82 1.60
N ARG A 25 -4.84 -4.11 0.99
CA ARG A 25 -4.36 -5.47 0.72
C ARG A 25 -2.88 -5.60 1.07
N GLU A 26 -2.44 -6.80 1.42
CA GLU A 26 -1.03 -7.12 1.46
C GLU A 26 -0.54 -7.49 0.04
N VAL A 27 0.60 -6.96 -0.37
CA VAL A 27 1.26 -7.27 -1.64
C VAL A 27 2.53 -8.07 -1.35
N LYS A 28 2.50 -9.37 -1.67
CA LYS A 28 3.69 -10.22 -1.60
C LYS A 28 4.63 -9.89 -2.75
N MET A 29 5.81 -9.38 -2.44
CA MET A 29 6.88 -9.25 -3.42
C MET A 29 7.62 -10.58 -3.51
N ASN A 30 7.25 -11.41 -4.46
CA ASN A 30 8.03 -12.62 -4.76
C ASN A 30 9.30 -12.20 -5.50
N THR A 31 10.46 -12.32 -4.86
CA THR A 31 11.73 -12.34 -5.59
C THR A 31 11.88 -13.73 -6.18
N THR A 32 11.62 -13.89 -7.47
CA THR A 32 11.65 -15.18 -8.19
C THR A 32 13.00 -15.93 -8.06
N GLY A 33 14.07 -15.28 -7.56
CA GLY A 33 15.40 -15.88 -7.32
C GLY A 33 15.75 -16.23 -5.87
N ALA A 34 14.91 -15.94 -4.88
CA ALA A 34 15.25 -16.18 -3.45
C ALA A 34 15.00 -17.63 -2.98
N SER A 35 14.31 -18.46 -3.77
CA SER A 35 14.03 -19.85 -3.38
C SER A 35 15.25 -20.79 -3.45
N PHE A 36 16.41 -20.32 -3.94
CA PHE A 36 17.64 -21.12 -4.02
C PHE A 36 18.63 -20.88 -2.86
N LEU A 37 18.43 -19.86 -2.03
CA LEU A 37 19.31 -19.55 -0.90
C LEU A 37 18.44 -19.21 0.30
N GLY A 38 18.33 -20.14 1.26
CA GLY A 38 17.42 -20.12 2.41
C GLY A 38 17.53 -18.86 3.27
N PHE A 39 16.79 -17.82 2.89
CA PHE A 39 16.88 -16.53 3.52
C PHE A 39 15.51 -15.90 3.74
N ASP A 40 15.13 -15.81 5.01
CA ASP A 40 13.98 -15.07 5.53
C ASP A 40 13.99 -13.56 5.19
N TRP A 41 15.03 -13.00 4.55
CA TRP A 41 15.07 -11.59 4.12
C TRP A 41 14.23 -11.30 2.86
N ALA A 42 13.78 -12.33 2.14
CA ALA A 42 12.93 -12.18 0.95
C ALA A 42 11.45 -11.89 1.28
N ASN A 43 11.08 -11.87 2.57
CA ASN A 43 9.69 -11.76 3.03
C ASN A 43 9.25 -10.31 3.30
N ARG A 44 9.77 -9.32 2.54
CA ARG A 44 9.26 -7.94 2.64
C ARG A 44 7.89 -7.88 1.97
N SER A 45 6.83 -7.92 2.75
CA SER A 45 5.49 -7.59 2.24
C SER A 45 5.35 -6.07 2.10
N GLY A 46 4.76 -5.65 0.99
CA GLY A 46 4.32 -4.28 0.78
C GLY A 46 2.84 -4.13 1.13
N ASP A 47 2.41 -2.93 1.46
CA ASP A 47 1.00 -2.58 1.57
C ASP A 47 0.48 -2.13 0.20
N GLY A 48 -0.74 -2.55 -0.14
CA GLY A 48 -1.47 -2.11 -1.32
C GLY A 48 -2.72 -1.34 -0.93
N ALA A 49 -2.91 -0.17 -1.53
CA ALA A 49 -4.12 0.63 -1.44
C ALA A 49 -4.87 0.62 -2.77
N ILE A 50 -5.97 -0.12 -2.82
CA ILE A 50 -6.83 -0.23 -4.01
C ILE A 50 -7.85 0.91 -3.96
N CYS A 51 -7.85 1.76 -4.98
CA CYS A 51 -8.84 2.83 -5.09
C CYS A 51 -10.24 2.24 -5.26
N THR A 52 -11.17 2.61 -4.39
CA THR A 52 -12.55 2.11 -4.41
C THR A 52 -13.36 2.62 -5.62
N ALA A 53 -12.92 3.72 -6.25
CA ALA A 53 -13.62 4.34 -7.38
C ALA A 53 -13.18 3.79 -8.75
N CYS A 54 -11.89 3.54 -8.96
CA CYS A 54 -11.35 3.13 -10.27
C CYS A 54 -10.56 1.82 -10.26
N GLY A 55 -10.30 1.23 -9.09
CA GLY A 55 -9.57 -0.03 -8.95
C GLY A 55 -8.03 0.08 -9.07
N TYR A 56 -7.47 1.27 -9.33
CA TYR A 56 -6.01 1.44 -9.39
C TYR A 56 -5.35 1.11 -8.04
N VAL A 57 -4.22 0.41 -8.09
CA VAL A 57 -3.50 -0.07 -6.90
C VAL A 57 -2.23 0.74 -6.67
N HIS A 58 -2.20 1.49 -5.58
CA HIS A 58 -0.97 2.10 -5.05
C HIS A 58 -0.24 1.07 -4.20
N THR A 59 1.07 0.93 -4.36
CA THR A 59 1.88 -0.02 -3.58
C THR A 59 2.95 0.71 -2.78
N PHE A 60 3.08 0.35 -1.50
CA PHE A 60 4.00 0.95 -0.54
C PHE A 60 4.90 -0.13 0.04
N LEU A 61 6.22 0.09 0.04
CA LEU A 61 7.20 -0.88 0.55
C LEU A 61 7.82 -0.46 1.90
N GLY A 62 7.46 0.73 2.39
CA GLY A 62 8.04 1.30 3.61
C GLY A 62 6.96 1.88 4.53
N PRO A 63 7.36 2.24 5.76
CA PRO A 63 6.44 2.65 6.81
C PRO A 63 5.90 4.08 6.66
N GLY A 64 6.21 4.80 5.57
CA GLY A 64 5.85 6.23 5.40
C GLY A 64 4.36 6.51 5.16
N HIS A 65 3.48 5.57 5.50
CA HIS A 65 2.04 5.69 5.35
C HIS A 65 1.31 4.99 6.50
N SER A 66 0.16 5.52 6.89
CA SER A 66 -0.70 4.94 7.91
C SER A 66 -2.15 4.86 7.43
N TRP A 67 -2.87 3.85 7.93
CA TRP A 67 -4.27 3.61 7.60
C TRP A 67 -5.16 4.30 8.63
N VAL A 68 -6.06 5.16 8.15
CA VAL A 68 -6.99 5.91 8.98
C VAL A 68 -8.42 5.48 8.63
N ASN A 69 -9.15 5.00 9.63
CA ASN A 69 -10.59 4.79 9.48
C ASN A 69 -11.26 6.16 9.43
N ALA A 70 -12.08 6.42 8.40
CA ALA A 70 -13.09 7.45 8.53
C ALA A 70 -14.09 6.92 9.56
N THR A 71 -14.01 7.41 10.79
CA THR A 71 -15.15 7.32 11.71
C THR A 71 -16.32 8.08 11.06
N PRO A 72 -17.57 7.57 11.16
CA PRO A 72 -18.74 8.32 10.72
C PRO A 72 -18.83 9.72 11.34
#